data_AF-A0A7K3Z7H1-F1
#
_entry.id   AF-A0A7K3Z7H1-F1
#
_cell.length_a   1.000
_cell.length_b   1.000
_cell.length_c   1.000
_cell.angle_alpha   90.00
_cell.angle_beta   90.00
_cell.angle_gamma   90.00
#
_symmetry.space_group_name_H-M   'P 1'
#
loop_
_entity.id
_entity.type
_entity.pdbx_description
1 polymer ?
#
loop_
_entity_poly.entity_id
_entity_poly.type
_entity_poly.pdbx_seq_one_letter_code
_entity_poly.pdbx_strand_id
1 'polypeptide(L)'
;MGVTIFNSKCVVATFSIILVAVLFSSPVVTAASPPQPTYGIANVDGDITEWVLNKDFFAGMYNGWNEDNTHEASVYLRYDVSSGVLYVLVLTESGWTGIVSVDDSFVSISTSDDRKINDQRVKGDDIADGDPPDFVYVGTYTKNNVDYCEGFEASFKLPLGSWWIAAHMNVVELNDAGVSSVKPETAGTNDKTIPLVLQSLTVVPEAPYGATLMSVLLACGLFVAYRKKQKHF
;
A
#
# COMPACT_ATOMS: atom_id res chain seq x y z
N MET A 1 -58.24 62.31 5.15
CA MET A 1 -57.68 62.38 3.80
C MET A 1 -56.22 62.79 3.92
N GLY A 2 -55.28 61.89 3.60
CA GLY A 2 -53.84 62.16 3.43
C GLY A 2 -53.09 62.54 4.71
N VAL A 3 -51.86 62.13 5.00
CA VAL A 3 -50.80 61.44 4.26
C VAL A 3 -49.96 60.76 5.35
N THR A 4 -49.68 59.47 5.23
CA THR A 4 -48.74 58.77 6.12
C THR A 4 -47.33 59.22 5.77
N ILE A 5 -46.69 59.97 6.68
CA ILE A 5 -45.28 60.36 6.57
C ILE A 5 -44.45 59.17 7.07
N PHE A 6 -43.81 58.44 6.15
CA PHE A 6 -42.74 57.52 6.52
C PHE A 6 -41.49 58.33 6.87
N ASN A 7 -41.15 58.36 8.16
CA ASN A 7 -39.93 59.01 8.63
C ASN A 7 -38.75 58.04 8.43
N SER A 8 -38.10 58.17 7.28
CA SER A 8 -36.89 57.44 6.90
C SER A 8 -35.69 57.90 7.72
N LYS A 9 -35.53 57.33 8.93
CA LYS A 9 -34.26 57.30 9.67
C LYS A 9 -34.09 55.97 10.39
N CYS A 10 -33.80 54.94 9.60
CA CYS A 10 -33.02 53.81 10.07
C CYS A 10 -32.13 53.35 8.91
N VAL A 11 -31.31 54.29 8.44
CA VAL A 11 -30.10 53.95 7.69
C VAL A 11 -29.02 53.74 8.74
N VAL A 12 -28.20 52.71 8.53
CA VAL A 12 -27.03 52.26 9.29
C VAL A 12 -27.29 51.02 10.15
N ALA A 13 -26.49 49.99 9.84
CA ALA A 13 -26.25 48.73 10.55
C ALA A 13 -27.06 47.51 10.07
N THR A 14 -26.71 46.97 8.90
CA THR A 14 -26.81 45.51 8.59
C THR A 14 -26.13 45.21 7.25
N PHE A 15 -24.84 45.53 7.13
CA PHE A 15 -24.03 45.10 5.97
C PHE A 15 -22.61 44.77 6.43
N SER A 16 -22.46 43.79 7.34
CA SER A 16 -21.12 43.36 7.77
C SER A 16 -21.01 41.89 8.20
N ILE A 17 -21.93 40.99 7.80
CA ILE A 17 -21.82 39.56 8.18
C ILE A 17 -22.08 38.63 6.99
N ILE A 18 -21.64 39.00 5.78
CA ILE A 18 -21.60 38.07 4.63
C ILE A 18 -20.32 38.32 3.82
N LEU A 19 -19.14 38.31 4.45
CA LEU A 19 -17.87 38.28 3.72
C LEU A 19 -16.71 37.69 4.53
N VAL A 20 -16.97 36.70 5.39
CA VAL A 20 -15.91 35.98 6.15
C VAL A 20 -16.19 34.47 6.21
N ALA A 21 -16.71 33.89 5.12
CA ALA A 21 -17.01 32.45 5.07
C ALA A 21 -16.56 31.75 3.77
N VAL A 22 -15.77 32.42 2.91
CA VAL A 22 -15.43 31.89 1.58
C VAL A 22 -13.93 31.64 1.37
N LEU A 23 -13.07 31.83 2.39
CA LEU A 23 -11.61 31.78 2.18
C LEU A 23 -10.86 30.81 3.10
N PHE A 24 -11.39 29.61 3.34
CA PHE A 24 -10.59 28.49 3.86
C PHE A 24 -11.04 27.12 3.31
N SER A 25 -11.28 27.02 2.00
CA SER A 25 -11.28 25.70 1.35
C SER A 25 -9.83 25.34 1.02
N SER A 26 -9.04 25.04 2.05
CA SER A 26 -7.74 24.40 1.83
C SER A 26 -7.99 23.08 1.11
N PRO A 27 -7.23 22.74 0.06
CA PRO A 27 -7.32 21.41 -0.51
C PRO A 27 -7.03 20.41 0.60
N VAL A 28 -8.00 19.52 0.88
CA VAL A 28 -7.73 18.33 1.67
C VAL A 28 -6.82 17.47 0.81
N VAL A 29 -5.52 17.56 1.06
CA VAL A 29 -4.56 16.61 0.52
C VAL A 29 -4.84 15.30 1.25
N THR A 30 -5.66 14.45 0.63
CA THR A 30 -5.79 13.06 1.07
C THR A 30 -4.45 12.39 0.76
N ALA A 31 -3.64 12.14 1.79
CA ALA A 31 -2.48 11.27 1.65
C ALA A 31 -2.97 9.92 1.11
N ALA A 32 -2.33 9.41 0.05
CA ALA A 32 -2.61 8.07 -0.43
C ALA A 32 -2.38 7.08 0.73
N SER A 33 -3.34 6.18 0.97
CA SER A 33 -3.12 5.09 1.91
C SER A 33 -1.93 4.25 1.44
N PRO A 34 -1.02 3.84 2.34
CA PRO A 34 0.07 2.94 1.97
C PRO A 34 -0.45 1.71 1.23
N PRO A 35 0.29 1.18 0.24
CA PRO A 35 -0.07 -0.08 -0.39
C PRO A 35 -0.23 -1.17 0.69
N GLN A 36 -1.23 -2.04 0.50
CA GLN A 36 -1.51 -3.18 1.36
C GLN A 36 -1.12 -4.45 0.61
N PRO A 37 -0.61 -5.50 1.28
CA PRO A 37 -0.49 -6.80 0.64
C PRO A 37 -1.88 -7.37 0.36
N THR A 38 -1.96 -8.36 -0.52
CA THR A 38 -3.14 -9.21 -0.55
C THR A 38 -3.13 -10.15 0.67
N TYR A 39 -4.31 -10.56 1.12
CA TYR A 39 -4.42 -11.45 2.28
C TYR A 39 -4.63 -12.88 1.81
N GLY A 40 -3.71 -13.77 2.16
CA GLY A 40 -3.63 -15.12 1.64
C GLY A 40 -2.31 -15.80 1.98
N ILE A 41 -2.17 -17.04 1.53
CA ILE A 41 -0.98 -17.88 1.71
C ILE A 41 -0.25 -18.00 0.37
N ALA A 42 1.06 -18.20 0.42
CA ALA A 42 1.85 -18.73 -0.68
C ALA A 42 2.76 -19.85 -0.16
N ASN A 43 3.25 -20.71 -1.05
CA ASN A 43 4.35 -21.62 -0.81
C ASN A 43 5.64 -20.93 -1.25
N VAL A 44 6.76 -21.29 -0.63
CA VAL A 44 8.09 -20.82 -1.02
C VAL A 44 8.81 -22.01 -1.64
N ASP A 45 8.57 -22.24 -2.92
CA ASP A 45 9.03 -23.44 -3.65
C ASP A 45 9.60 -23.13 -5.04
N GLY A 46 9.60 -21.85 -5.43
CA GLY A 46 10.10 -21.37 -6.72
C GLY A 46 9.06 -21.45 -7.84
N ASP A 47 7.82 -21.89 -7.57
CA ASP A 47 6.72 -21.94 -8.53
C ASP A 47 5.77 -20.75 -8.38
N ILE A 48 5.89 -19.82 -9.32
CA ILE A 48 5.10 -18.58 -9.28
C ILE A 48 3.62 -18.75 -9.68
N THR A 49 3.19 -19.95 -10.09
CA THR A 49 1.85 -20.15 -10.70
C THR A 49 0.70 -19.86 -9.75
N GLU A 50 0.92 -19.90 -8.43
CA GLU A 50 -0.10 -19.53 -7.46
C GLU A 50 -0.27 -18.02 -7.29
N TRP A 51 0.72 -17.22 -7.68
CA TRP A 51 0.69 -15.77 -7.58
C TRP A 51 -0.19 -15.16 -8.66
N VAL A 52 -0.96 -14.15 -8.27
CA VAL A 52 -1.83 -13.40 -9.16
C VAL A 52 -1.21 -12.02 -9.32
N LEU A 53 -0.25 -11.89 -10.24
CA LEU A 53 0.65 -10.73 -10.33
C LEU A 53 -0.06 -9.38 -10.36
N ASN A 54 -1.21 -9.25 -11.01
CA ASN A 54 -1.96 -7.99 -11.05
C ASN A 54 -2.67 -7.63 -9.72
N LYS A 55 -2.88 -8.60 -8.83
CA LYS A 55 -3.48 -8.40 -7.51
C LYS A 55 -2.42 -8.32 -6.43
N ASP A 56 -1.43 -9.19 -6.49
CA ASP A 56 -0.40 -9.34 -5.48
C ASP A 56 0.72 -8.29 -5.64
N PHE A 57 0.74 -7.53 -6.74
CA PHE A 57 1.70 -6.45 -6.96
C PHE A 57 1.66 -5.44 -5.82
N PHE A 58 2.83 -5.20 -5.24
CA PHE A 58 3.00 -4.25 -4.16
C PHE A 58 3.76 -3.00 -4.65
N ALA A 59 4.91 -3.20 -5.30
CA ALA A 59 5.74 -2.09 -5.77
C ALA A 59 6.78 -2.50 -6.82
N GLY A 60 7.25 -1.51 -7.59
CA GLY A 60 8.42 -1.66 -8.47
C GLY A 60 9.74 -1.56 -7.73
N MET A 61 10.78 -2.19 -8.30
CA MET A 61 12.17 -2.13 -7.88
C MET A 61 13.01 -1.52 -8.99
N TYR A 62 13.82 -0.53 -8.62
CA TYR A 62 14.51 0.32 -9.57
C TYR A 62 16.01 0.33 -9.31
N ASN A 63 16.75 0.62 -10.37
CA ASN A 63 18.19 0.72 -10.33
C ASN A 63 18.65 1.68 -9.22
N GLY A 64 19.50 1.19 -8.32
CA GLY A 64 20.07 1.99 -7.25
C GLY A 64 19.02 2.53 -6.26
N TRP A 65 17.88 1.85 -6.12
CA TRP A 65 16.78 2.21 -5.20
C TRP A 65 16.08 3.54 -5.54
N ASN A 66 16.14 3.98 -6.81
CA ASN A 66 15.61 5.26 -7.24
C ASN A 66 14.55 5.08 -8.35
N GLU A 67 13.31 5.50 -8.10
CA GLU A 67 12.19 5.39 -9.04
C GLU A 67 12.35 6.22 -10.33
N ASP A 68 13.26 7.21 -10.34
CA ASP A 68 13.61 7.95 -11.54
C ASP A 68 14.51 7.14 -12.50
N ASN A 69 15.06 6.01 -12.05
CA ASN A 69 15.90 5.14 -12.86
C ASN A 69 15.10 3.99 -13.49
N THR A 70 15.79 3.06 -14.16
CA THR A 70 15.16 1.92 -14.82
C THR A 70 14.43 1.03 -13.83
N HIS A 71 13.21 0.61 -14.19
CA HIS A 71 12.43 -0.41 -13.50
C HIS A 71 12.96 -1.80 -13.91
N GLU A 72 13.54 -2.52 -12.94
CA GLU A 72 14.33 -3.73 -13.19
C GLU A 72 13.69 -5.00 -12.63
N ALA A 73 12.89 -4.86 -11.57
CA ALA A 73 12.14 -5.94 -10.94
C ALA A 73 10.89 -5.40 -10.24
N SER A 74 10.05 -6.29 -9.73
CA SER A 74 8.84 -5.94 -8.97
C SER A 74 8.68 -6.84 -7.76
N VAL A 75 8.12 -6.29 -6.69
CA VAL A 75 7.77 -6.99 -5.44
C VAL A 75 6.27 -7.25 -5.40
N TYR A 76 5.91 -8.46 -5.03
CA TYR A 76 4.55 -8.94 -4.83
C TYR A 76 4.42 -9.48 -3.42
N LEU A 77 3.33 -9.17 -2.72
CA LEU A 77 3.16 -9.52 -1.31
C LEU A 77 1.83 -10.21 -1.04
N ARG A 78 1.90 -11.27 -0.22
CA ARG A 78 0.76 -11.90 0.44
C ARG A 78 0.99 -11.95 1.94
N TYR A 79 -0.07 -11.81 2.74
CA TYR A 79 0.02 -11.92 4.18
C TYR A 79 -1.04 -12.87 4.75
N ASP A 80 -0.60 -13.88 5.49
CA ASP A 80 -1.48 -14.76 6.24
C ASP A 80 -1.64 -14.25 7.68
N VAL A 81 -2.82 -13.70 7.95
CA VAL A 81 -3.18 -13.16 9.27
C VAL A 81 -3.19 -14.25 10.34
N SER A 82 -3.49 -15.49 9.97
CA SER A 82 -3.66 -16.58 10.94
C SER A 82 -2.32 -17.08 11.48
N SER A 83 -1.33 -17.23 10.62
CA SER A 83 0.03 -17.64 10.99
C SER A 83 0.96 -16.46 11.31
N GLY A 84 0.60 -15.24 10.88
CA GLY A 84 1.45 -14.07 11.01
C GLY A 84 2.67 -14.11 10.09
N VAL A 85 2.51 -14.68 8.90
CA VAL A 85 3.58 -14.85 7.91
C VAL A 85 3.35 -13.91 6.73
N LEU A 86 4.40 -13.16 6.39
CA LEU A 86 4.48 -12.40 5.14
C LEU A 86 5.19 -13.27 4.10
N TYR A 87 4.57 -13.39 2.93
CA TYR A 87 5.13 -14.02 1.75
C TYR A 87 5.50 -12.94 0.75
N VAL A 88 6.66 -13.10 0.14
CA VAL A 88 7.25 -12.15 -0.80
C VAL A 88 7.64 -12.89 -2.05
N LEU A 89 7.24 -12.36 -3.20
CA LEU A 89 7.77 -12.75 -4.50
C LEU A 89 8.46 -11.53 -5.10
N VAL A 90 9.68 -11.72 -5.58
CA VAL A 90 10.41 -10.76 -6.40
C VAL A 90 10.57 -11.36 -7.79
N LEU A 91 10.24 -10.60 -8.84
CA LEU A 91 10.44 -11.00 -10.23
C LEU A 91 11.11 -9.90 -11.02
N THR A 92 12.06 -10.27 -11.87
CA THR A 92 12.71 -9.34 -12.80
C THR A 92 11.76 -8.93 -13.93
N GLU A 93 11.89 -7.68 -14.37
CA GLU A 93 11.15 -7.15 -15.51
C GLU A 93 11.69 -7.70 -16.84
N SER A 94 10.90 -7.54 -17.91
CA SER A 94 11.32 -7.93 -19.25
C SER A 94 12.61 -7.21 -19.66
N GLY A 95 13.58 -7.97 -20.18
CA GLY A 95 14.90 -7.46 -20.54
C GLY A 95 15.93 -7.52 -19.39
N TRP A 96 15.55 -8.01 -18.22
CA TRP A 96 16.44 -8.21 -17.07
C TRP A 96 16.44 -9.67 -16.63
N THR A 97 17.50 -10.08 -15.94
CA THR A 97 17.57 -11.35 -15.20
C THR A 97 18.35 -11.15 -13.90
N GLY A 98 17.96 -11.89 -12.87
CA GLY A 98 18.61 -11.87 -11.57
C GLY A 98 19.90 -12.67 -11.55
N ILE A 99 20.84 -12.28 -10.69
CA ILE A 99 22.01 -13.08 -10.33
C ILE A 99 21.70 -13.79 -9.01
N VAL A 100 21.92 -15.10 -8.99
CA VAL A 100 21.87 -15.89 -7.75
C VAL A 100 23.00 -15.43 -6.84
N SER A 101 22.66 -14.81 -5.71
CA SER A 101 23.61 -14.32 -4.71
C SER A 101 22.99 -14.38 -3.33
N VAL A 102 23.58 -15.20 -2.46
CA VAL A 102 23.10 -15.42 -1.09
C VAL A 102 23.12 -14.14 -0.24
N ASP A 103 24.08 -13.25 -0.50
CA ASP A 103 24.26 -12.02 0.27
C ASP A 103 23.45 -10.85 -0.31
N ASP A 104 23.17 -10.88 -1.61
CA ASP A 104 22.51 -9.79 -2.34
C ASP A 104 21.06 -10.09 -2.68
N SER A 105 20.50 -11.25 -2.32
CA SER A 105 19.06 -11.52 -2.50
C SER A 105 18.43 -11.56 -1.13
N PHE A 106 17.65 -10.52 -0.78
CA PHE A 106 17.09 -10.41 0.57
C PHE A 106 15.82 -9.58 0.61
N VAL A 107 15.07 -9.76 1.71
CA VAL A 107 14.02 -8.86 2.17
C VAL A 107 14.38 -8.34 3.55
N SER A 108 14.26 -7.02 3.74
CA SER A 108 14.52 -6.34 5.00
C SER A 108 13.28 -5.62 5.51
N ILE A 109 13.14 -5.57 6.83
CA ILE A 109 12.07 -4.87 7.52
C ILE A 109 12.66 -3.86 8.52
N SER A 110 12.04 -2.69 8.64
CA SER A 110 12.38 -1.71 9.66
C SER A 110 11.14 -1.17 10.37
N THR A 111 11.31 -0.81 11.64
CA THR A 111 10.31 -0.11 12.47
C THR A 111 10.62 1.38 12.64
N SER A 112 11.80 1.83 12.23
CA SER A 112 12.26 3.20 12.42
C SER A 112 12.08 4.04 11.16
N ASP A 113 11.76 5.32 11.37
CA ASP A 113 11.67 6.33 10.30
C ASP A 113 13.01 6.58 9.59
N ASP A 114 14.12 6.05 10.12
CA ASP A 114 15.42 6.12 9.46
C ASP A 114 15.55 5.18 8.25
N ARG A 115 14.52 4.35 7.98
CA ARG A 115 14.38 3.51 6.77
C ARG A 115 15.62 2.65 6.49
N LYS A 116 16.34 2.26 7.53
CA LYS A 116 17.56 1.48 7.38
C LYS A 116 17.25 0.06 6.89
N ILE A 117 18.07 -0.39 5.95
CA ILE A 117 18.15 -1.78 5.50
C ILE A 117 19.20 -2.47 6.40
N ASN A 118 18.83 -2.75 7.65
CA ASN A 118 19.75 -3.29 8.66
C ASN A 118 19.26 -4.60 9.29
N ASP A 119 18.05 -5.02 8.97
CA ASP A 119 17.42 -6.23 9.47
C ASP A 119 16.93 -7.02 8.26
N GLN A 120 17.86 -7.75 7.63
CA GLN A 120 17.55 -8.72 6.56
C GLN A 120 16.79 -9.88 7.21
N ARG A 121 15.46 -9.86 7.06
CA ARG A 121 14.57 -10.84 7.69
C ARG A 121 14.65 -12.21 7.05
N VAL A 122 15.00 -12.23 5.78
CA VAL A 122 15.19 -13.41 4.97
C VAL A 122 16.17 -13.08 3.85
N LYS A 123 17.04 -14.01 3.49
CA LYS A 123 18.10 -13.87 2.49
C LYS A 123 18.39 -15.20 1.79
N GLY A 124 19.21 -15.14 0.74
CA GLY A 124 19.38 -16.23 -0.21
C GLY A 124 20.04 -17.51 0.29
N ASP A 125 20.51 -17.57 1.55
CA ASP A 125 21.00 -18.78 2.22
C ASP A 125 20.04 -19.34 3.28
N ASP A 126 18.87 -18.72 3.48
CA ASP A 126 17.80 -19.31 4.29
C ASP A 126 17.22 -20.54 3.58
N ILE A 127 16.91 -21.58 4.35
CA ILE A 127 16.49 -22.88 3.83
C ILE A 127 14.96 -22.89 3.75
N ALA A 128 14.41 -23.28 2.60
CA ALA A 128 12.98 -23.57 2.49
C ALA A 128 12.67 -24.97 3.03
N ASP A 129 12.30 -25.04 4.30
CA ASP A 129 11.89 -26.27 4.99
C ASP A 129 10.42 -26.26 5.46
N GLY A 130 9.72 -25.15 5.18
CA GLY A 130 8.31 -24.93 5.51
C GLY A 130 8.10 -24.27 6.87
N ASP A 131 9.17 -23.91 7.59
CA ASP A 131 9.11 -23.17 8.85
C ASP A 131 9.86 -21.82 8.72
N PRO A 132 9.15 -20.70 8.50
CA PRO A 132 9.78 -19.43 8.11
C PRO A 132 10.88 -18.94 9.10
N PRO A 133 11.99 -18.36 8.60
CA PRO A 133 12.13 -17.84 7.23
C PRO A 133 12.50 -18.91 6.18
N ASP A 134 11.78 -18.90 5.06
CA ASP A 134 12.08 -19.73 3.89
C ASP A 134 12.53 -18.82 2.72
N PHE A 135 13.45 -19.32 1.88
CA PHE A 135 13.87 -18.64 0.66
C PHE A 135 14.08 -19.65 -0.48
N VAL A 136 13.59 -19.33 -1.68
CA VAL A 136 13.85 -20.11 -2.90
C VAL A 136 14.01 -19.20 -4.11
N TYR A 137 15.00 -19.45 -4.96
CA TYR A 137 15.13 -18.77 -6.25
C TYR A 137 14.14 -19.31 -7.28
N VAL A 138 13.58 -18.40 -8.09
CA VAL A 138 12.65 -18.74 -9.18
C VAL A 138 13.41 -18.88 -10.50
N GLY A 139 13.08 -19.90 -11.29
CA GLY A 139 13.55 -20.01 -12.68
C GLY A 139 15.07 -20.01 -12.85
N THR A 140 15.78 -20.79 -12.03
CA THR A 140 17.26 -20.77 -12.04
C THR A 140 17.87 -21.41 -13.29
N TYR A 141 18.97 -20.84 -13.78
CA TYR A 141 19.76 -21.40 -14.88
C TYR A 141 21.21 -20.92 -14.82
N THR A 142 22.13 -21.72 -15.37
CA THR A 142 23.56 -21.38 -15.41
C THR A 142 23.99 -20.97 -16.82
N LYS A 143 24.71 -19.85 -16.95
CA LYS A 143 25.36 -19.44 -18.19
C LYS A 143 26.72 -18.81 -17.91
N ASN A 144 27.76 -19.20 -18.67
CA ASN A 144 29.12 -18.69 -18.52
C ASN A 144 29.67 -18.76 -17.07
N ASN A 145 29.37 -19.85 -16.34
CA ASN A 145 29.74 -20.05 -14.93
C ASN A 145 29.13 -19.02 -13.96
N VAL A 146 28.02 -18.40 -14.33
CA VAL A 146 27.20 -17.56 -13.46
C VAL A 146 25.81 -18.18 -13.37
N ASP A 147 25.28 -18.27 -12.15
CA ASP A 147 23.93 -18.73 -11.89
C ASP A 147 22.98 -17.53 -11.89
N TYR A 148 21.93 -17.63 -12.68
CA TYR A 148 20.91 -16.62 -12.88
C TYR A 148 19.55 -17.13 -12.41
N CYS A 149 18.62 -16.22 -12.23
CA CYS A 149 17.24 -16.49 -11.84
C CYS A 149 16.28 -15.48 -12.49
N GLU A 150 14.99 -15.82 -12.48
CA GLU A 150 13.91 -14.89 -12.82
C GLU A 150 13.50 -14.03 -11.62
N GLY A 151 13.97 -14.39 -10.42
CA GLY A 151 13.58 -13.77 -9.16
C GLY A 151 13.77 -14.69 -7.96
N PHE A 152 13.01 -14.46 -6.91
CA PHE A 152 12.96 -15.32 -5.73
C PHE A 152 11.62 -15.22 -4.99
N GLU A 153 11.30 -16.28 -4.25
CA GLU A 153 10.25 -16.31 -3.24
C GLU A 153 10.88 -16.33 -1.85
N ALA A 154 10.19 -15.72 -0.90
CA ALA A 154 10.61 -15.74 0.49
C ALA A 154 9.41 -15.67 1.45
N SER A 155 9.59 -16.18 2.67
CA SER A 155 8.63 -16.04 3.77
C SER A 155 9.34 -15.63 5.06
N PHE A 156 8.63 -14.96 5.96
CA PHE A 156 9.07 -14.76 7.34
C PHE A 156 7.91 -14.34 8.25
N LYS A 157 8.06 -14.59 9.55
CA LYS A 157 7.10 -14.17 10.57
C LYS A 157 7.16 -12.65 10.77
N LEU A 158 6.02 -11.99 10.64
CA LEU A 158 5.89 -10.54 10.83
C LEU A 158 4.56 -10.22 11.52
N PRO A 159 4.58 -9.65 12.76
CA PRO A 159 3.36 -9.27 13.44
C PRO A 159 2.58 -8.17 12.71
N LEU A 160 1.27 -8.10 12.97
CA LEU A 160 0.44 -6.96 12.58
C LEU A 160 1.05 -5.66 13.09
N GLY A 161 1.00 -4.61 12.27
CA GLY A 161 1.65 -3.34 12.58
C GLY A 161 2.00 -2.51 11.35
N SER A 162 2.72 -1.42 11.58
CA SER A 162 3.29 -0.58 10.53
C SER A 162 4.79 -0.82 10.46
N TRP A 163 5.29 -1.02 9.24
CA TRP A 163 6.64 -1.43 8.94
C TRP A 163 7.14 -0.67 7.70
N TRP A 164 8.44 -0.68 7.50
CA TRP A 164 9.09 -0.30 6.27
C TRP A 164 9.71 -1.55 5.66
N ILE A 165 9.35 -1.89 4.43
CA ILE A 165 9.88 -3.07 3.72
C ILE A 165 10.85 -2.65 2.62
N ALA A 166 11.93 -3.41 2.48
CA ALA A 166 12.87 -3.33 1.37
C ALA A 166 13.08 -4.72 0.77
N ALA A 167 13.09 -4.83 -0.56
CA ALA A 167 13.56 -6.00 -1.26
C ALA A 167 14.75 -5.64 -2.13
N HIS A 168 15.70 -6.55 -2.28
CA HIS A 168 16.91 -6.35 -3.06
C HIS A 168 17.27 -7.61 -3.83
N MET A 169 17.73 -7.42 -5.06
CA MET A 169 18.47 -8.42 -5.81
C MET A 169 19.45 -7.74 -6.78
N ASN A 170 20.54 -8.44 -7.09
CA ASN A 170 21.40 -8.04 -8.19
C ASN A 170 20.82 -8.53 -9.52
N VAL A 171 20.83 -7.68 -10.54
CA VAL A 171 20.31 -7.98 -11.88
C VAL A 171 21.34 -7.66 -12.95
N VAL A 172 21.13 -8.20 -14.15
CA VAL A 172 21.88 -7.84 -15.36
C VAL A 172 20.93 -7.72 -16.55
N GLU A 173 21.25 -6.82 -17.47
CA GLU A 173 20.49 -6.64 -18.70
C GLU A 173 20.68 -7.84 -19.64
N LEU A 174 19.58 -8.25 -20.26
CA LEU A 174 19.54 -9.21 -21.35
C LEU A 174 19.61 -8.48 -22.71
N ASN A 175 20.43 -8.98 -23.61
CA ASN A 175 20.44 -8.68 -25.03
C ASN A 175 20.03 -9.90 -25.86
N ASP A 176 19.97 -9.75 -27.18
CA ASP A 176 19.60 -10.81 -28.13
C ASP A 176 20.49 -12.07 -28.06
N ALA A 177 21.71 -11.97 -27.52
CA ALA A 177 22.64 -13.08 -27.29
C ALA A 177 22.57 -13.66 -25.87
N GLY A 178 21.69 -13.13 -25.01
CA GLY A 178 21.54 -13.44 -23.59
C GLY A 178 22.11 -12.32 -22.71
N VAL A 179 22.90 -12.62 -21.68
CA VAL A 179 23.36 -11.58 -20.74
C VAL A 179 24.31 -10.58 -21.42
N SER A 180 23.93 -9.29 -21.40
CA SER A 180 24.54 -8.20 -22.18
C SER A 180 25.88 -7.73 -21.61
N SER A 181 26.02 -7.78 -20.28
CA SER A 181 27.28 -7.59 -19.57
C SER A 181 27.14 -8.13 -18.15
N VAL A 182 28.20 -8.71 -17.57
CA VAL A 182 28.19 -9.20 -16.16
C VAL A 182 28.46 -8.05 -15.20
N LYS A 183 28.07 -6.82 -15.52
CA LYS A 183 28.13 -5.73 -14.54
C LYS A 183 26.82 -5.80 -13.74
N PRO A 184 26.85 -6.26 -12.48
CA PRO A 184 25.63 -6.33 -11.69
C PRO A 184 25.08 -4.93 -11.46
N GLU A 185 23.78 -4.81 -11.62
CA GLU A 185 23.00 -3.64 -11.24
C GLU A 185 22.17 -3.98 -10.00
N THR A 186 21.81 -2.95 -9.23
CA THR A 186 21.09 -3.11 -7.96
C THR A 186 19.62 -2.80 -8.18
N ALA A 187 18.79 -3.82 -8.20
CA ALA A 187 17.35 -3.66 -8.18
C ALA A 187 16.88 -3.59 -6.73
N GLY A 188 16.28 -2.47 -6.34
CA GLY A 188 15.77 -2.25 -4.99
C GLY A 188 14.45 -1.50 -4.96
N THR A 189 13.60 -1.76 -3.97
CA THR A 189 12.31 -1.06 -3.80
C THR A 189 12.48 0.46 -3.82
N ASN A 190 11.52 1.20 -4.38
CA ASN A 190 11.66 2.65 -4.49
C ASN A 190 11.94 3.33 -3.14
N ASP A 191 12.81 4.34 -3.17
CA ASP A 191 13.16 5.19 -2.03
C ASP A 191 13.73 4.40 -0.83
N LYS A 192 14.43 3.29 -1.14
CA LYS A 192 15.03 2.30 -0.23
C LYS A 192 14.05 1.44 0.53
N THR A 193 12.97 2.02 1.05
CA THR A 193 11.91 1.27 1.74
C THR A 193 10.53 1.85 1.44
N ILE A 194 9.53 0.98 1.52
CA ILE A 194 8.12 1.30 1.24
C ILE A 194 7.31 1.07 2.52
N PRO A 195 6.36 1.96 2.86
CA PRO A 195 5.52 1.74 4.02
C PRO A 195 4.61 0.52 3.79
N LEU A 196 4.69 -0.44 4.70
CA LEU A 196 3.88 -1.66 4.75
C LEU A 196 3.01 -1.61 6.00
N VAL A 197 1.69 -1.70 5.83
CA VAL A 197 0.76 -1.74 6.96
C VAL A 197 0.02 -3.08 6.95
N LEU A 198 0.20 -3.85 8.00
CA LEU A 198 -0.45 -5.14 8.22
C LEU A 198 -1.53 -5.00 9.27
N GLN A 199 -2.77 -5.31 8.90
CA GLN A 199 -3.93 -5.18 9.79
C GLN A 199 -4.82 -6.42 9.69
N SER A 200 -5.56 -6.71 10.77
CA SER A 200 -6.60 -7.73 10.68
C SER A 200 -7.77 -7.20 9.87
N LEU A 201 -8.20 -7.95 8.86
CA LEU A 201 -9.48 -7.70 8.19
C LEU A 201 -10.60 -8.08 9.15
N THR A 202 -11.04 -7.12 9.97
CA THR A 202 -12.35 -7.25 10.61
C THR A 202 -13.37 -6.93 9.53
N VAL A 203 -14.05 -7.96 9.01
CA VAL A 203 -15.27 -7.76 8.23
C VAL A 203 -16.23 -7.00 9.15
N VAL A 204 -16.37 -5.70 8.96
CA VAL A 204 -17.45 -4.96 9.61
C VAL A 204 -18.71 -5.49 8.91
N PRO A 205 -19.57 -6.27 9.58
CA PRO A 205 -20.84 -6.64 8.96
C PRO A 205 -21.52 -5.34 8.59
N GLU A 206 -21.88 -5.17 7.31
CA GLU A 206 -22.65 -4.03 6.87
C GLU A 206 -23.80 -3.85 7.86
N ALA A 207 -23.78 -2.73 8.60
CA ALA A 207 -24.87 -2.41 9.48
C ALA A 207 -26.13 -2.45 8.60
N PRO A 208 -27.15 -3.26 8.91
CA PRO A 208 -28.31 -3.36 8.06
C PRO A 208 -28.84 -1.95 7.85
N TYR A 209 -28.90 -1.52 6.59
CA TYR A 209 -29.29 -0.18 6.13
C TYR A 209 -30.66 0.32 6.66
N GLY A 210 -31.35 -0.44 7.50
CA GLY A 210 -32.61 -0.11 8.15
C GLY A 210 -32.52 0.73 9.43
N ALA A 211 -31.34 0.88 10.06
CA ALA A 211 -31.24 1.62 11.33
C ALA A 211 -31.20 3.15 11.20
N THR A 212 -30.82 3.68 10.03
CA THR A 212 -30.70 5.14 9.79
C THR A 212 -32.00 5.80 9.27
N LEU A 213 -32.94 5.03 8.71
CA LEU A 213 -34.23 5.56 8.25
C LEU A 213 -35.27 5.70 9.37
N MET A 214 -35.25 4.83 10.38
CA MET A 214 -36.17 4.88 11.52
C MET A 214 -35.94 6.10 12.42
N SER A 215 -34.70 6.54 12.59
CA SER A 215 -34.35 7.71 13.41
C SER A 215 -34.74 9.04 12.75
N VAL A 216 -34.67 9.13 11.42
CA VAL A 216 -35.12 10.32 10.66
C VAL A 216 -36.65 10.42 10.63
N LEU A 217 -37.37 9.29 10.50
CA LEU A 217 -38.83 9.27 10.55
C LEU A 217 -39.39 9.64 11.93
N LEU A 218 -38.72 9.22 13.02
CA LEU A 218 -39.12 9.60 14.37
C LEU A 218 -38.92 11.11 14.63
N ALA A 219 -37.81 11.68 14.13
CA ALA A 219 -37.51 13.12 14.25
C ALA A 219 -38.48 13.99 13.43
N CYS A 220 -38.85 13.57 12.21
CA CYS A 220 -39.85 14.26 11.40
C CYS A 220 -41.27 14.13 11.98
N GLY A 221 -41.62 12.98 12.55
CA GLY A 221 -42.92 12.77 13.21
C GLY A 221 -43.13 13.65 14.44
N LEU A 222 -42.09 13.79 15.28
CA LEU A 222 -42.12 14.66 16.47
C LEU A 222 -42.25 16.15 16.11
N PHE A 223 -41.61 16.61 15.02
CA PHE A 223 -41.69 18.01 14.58
C PHE A 223 -43.08 18.40 14.06
N VAL A 224 -43.76 17.49 13.34
CA VAL A 224 -45.11 17.72 12.82
C VAL A 224 -46.15 17.71 13.96
N ALA A 225 -46.01 16.80 14.93
CA ALA A 225 -46.88 16.76 16.10
C ALA A 225 -46.72 18.00 17.00
N TYR A 226 -45.50 18.50 17.18
CA TYR A 226 -45.22 19.71 17.95
C TYR A 226 -45.84 20.97 17.32
N ARG A 227 -45.72 21.16 15.99
CA ARG A 227 -46.31 22.31 15.29
C ARG A 227 -47.84 22.33 15.30
N LYS A 228 -48.50 21.16 15.36
CA LYS A 228 -49.97 21.08 15.38
C LYS A 228 -50.56 21.52 16.73
N LYS A 229 -49.82 21.30 17.83
CA LYS A 229 -50.24 21.67 19.20
C LYS A 229 -50.13 23.17 19.50
N GLN A 230 -49.28 23.90 18.77
CA GLN A 230 -49.04 25.34 18.95
C GLN A 230 -50.04 26.24 18.20
N LYS A 231 -50.92 25.69 17.35
CA LYS A 231 -51.94 26.46 16.60
C LYS A 231 -53.30 26.55 17.30
N HIS A 232 -53.41 26.09 18.54
CA HIS A 232 -54.65 26.07 19.32
C HIS A 232 -54.55 26.83 20.66
N PHE A 233 -53.69 27.84 20.74
CA PHE A 233 -53.71 28.86 21.78
C PHE A 233 -53.87 30.24 21.15
#